data_AF-K1KEM9-F1
#
_entry.id   AF-K1KEM9-F1
#
_cell.length_a   1.000
_cell.length_b   1.000
_cell.length_c   1.000
_cell.angle_alpha   90.00
_cell.angle_beta   90.00
_cell.angle_gamma   90.00
#
_symmetry.space_group_name_H-M   'P 1'
#
loop_
_entity.id
_entity.type
_entity.pdbx_description
1 polymer ?
#
loop_
_entity_poly.entity_id
_entity_poly.type
_entity_poly.pdbx_seq_one_letter_code
_entity_poly.pdbx_strand_id
1 'polypeptide(L)'
;MQHYVPPAKHKKGETVKFEKFAAEIPQVEETLGFYWTQTFVPNGASFADGFFNDAGVVVATNWCGEIFDADRMEVKDGGIGYGIRRLVAERAHSAREAVDIATKLLAEFGYFHDGRTYTFADANEAWQLAIHQGNSWAVRKIHDNEVVYIPNNFMMDKVDLNDKETWRIEPKQVERAVKDGRHDAKNPIFNWRMVVAQESVRHERWNANRNVLAWKFLTGVEYNDPEKFPYSAVIDRKLGVKDAMALLRLHEDYIGQDQELYHSKSEGICRTTSHDSIVYNLTADPTLTEAWKTLGRPCQSVFVPLYPLAGPAKGTAFTDPATATKEHFAGTPAMFDFRADFTPHSVFSASNNAIDYLRGDELAKRTQLIQAEEAKFMKDRAAVTKKAACLKGEERTKFLHDYNKKSCDHVLKIVQAENARLMPNKVKILADVVKVDGRRYAYDVFLAWDLPAVLEAAREFAEGRDDVLELGFHSLWREAGGLSIRKPEKA
;
A
#
# COMPACT_ATOMS: atom_id res chain seq x y z
N MET A 1 -0.50 -0.20 -9.75
CA MET A 1 0.32 -0.40 -10.98
C MET A 1 1.78 -0.61 -10.61
N GLN A 2 2.59 -1.06 -11.57
CA GLN A 2 4.00 -1.33 -11.37
C GLN A 2 4.82 -0.75 -12.52
N HIS A 3 5.86 0.00 -12.19
CA HIS A 3 6.77 0.63 -13.15
C HIS A 3 8.21 0.37 -12.74
N TYR A 4 9.11 0.35 -13.72
CA TYR A 4 10.52 0.66 -13.48
C TYR A 4 10.81 2.01 -14.15
N VAL A 5 11.16 3.01 -13.35
CA VAL A 5 11.56 4.33 -13.83
C VAL A 5 13.08 4.32 -13.97
N PRO A 6 13.65 4.58 -15.16
CA PRO A 6 15.09 4.58 -15.35
C PRO A 6 15.75 5.79 -14.65
N PRO A 7 17.06 5.71 -14.34
CA PRO A 7 17.82 6.86 -13.87
C PRO A 7 17.76 8.00 -14.91
N ALA A 8 17.78 9.24 -14.44
CA ALA A 8 17.63 10.42 -15.29
C ALA A 8 18.71 11.47 -14.99
N LYS A 9 18.98 12.30 -16.01
CA LYS A 9 19.81 13.51 -15.87
C LYS A 9 18.91 14.74 -15.93
N HIS A 10 19.16 15.69 -15.05
CA HIS A 10 18.40 16.92 -14.89
C HIS A 10 19.28 18.14 -15.15
N LYS A 11 18.66 19.24 -15.55
CA LYS A 11 19.39 20.50 -15.77
C LYS A 11 19.79 21.09 -14.43
N LYS A 12 20.95 21.76 -14.38
CA LYS A 12 21.36 22.52 -13.20
C LYS A 12 20.30 23.58 -12.85
N GLY A 13 19.85 23.56 -11.60
CA GLY A 13 18.80 24.46 -11.09
C GLY A 13 17.37 24.02 -11.44
N GLU A 14 17.18 22.84 -12.01
CA GLU A 14 15.85 22.24 -12.20
C GLU A 14 15.16 22.02 -10.84
N THR A 15 13.86 22.25 -10.80
CA THR A 15 13.01 21.97 -9.64
C THR A 15 11.97 20.91 -10.00
N VAL A 16 11.49 20.21 -8.99
CA VAL A 16 10.36 19.27 -9.10
C VAL A 16 9.25 19.69 -8.16
N LYS A 17 8.02 19.47 -8.60
CA LYS A 17 6.80 19.71 -7.83
C LYS A 17 5.92 18.49 -7.90
N PHE A 18 5.38 18.09 -6.74
CA PHE A 18 4.53 16.90 -6.61
C PHE A 18 3.07 17.34 -6.48
N GLU A 19 2.54 17.41 -5.26
CA GLU A 19 1.20 17.95 -5.04
C GLU A 19 1.12 19.42 -5.46
N LYS A 20 -0.03 19.83 -6.02
CA LYS A 20 -0.24 21.20 -6.54
C LYS A 20 0.04 22.29 -5.49
N PHE A 21 -0.27 22.00 -4.22
CA PHE A 21 -0.11 22.92 -3.09
C PHE A 21 1.24 22.78 -2.37
N ALA A 22 2.06 21.77 -2.70
CA ALA A 22 3.33 21.53 -2.03
C ALA A 22 4.44 22.45 -2.57
N ALA A 23 5.53 22.51 -1.81
CA ALA A 23 6.72 23.25 -2.17
C ALA A 23 7.36 22.74 -3.48
N GLU A 24 8.01 23.65 -4.20
CA GLU A 24 8.92 23.31 -5.29
C GLU A 24 10.29 22.98 -4.72
N ILE A 25 10.83 21.82 -5.11
CA ILE A 25 12.03 21.27 -4.49
C ILE A 25 13.15 21.23 -5.53
N PRO A 26 14.37 21.73 -5.22
CA PRO A 26 15.52 21.58 -6.09
C PRO A 26 15.77 20.10 -6.43
N GLN A 27 15.93 19.80 -7.72
CA GLN A 27 16.29 18.48 -8.20
C GLN A 27 17.82 18.34 -8.31
N VAL A 28 18.32 17.13 -8.06
CA VAL A 28 19.72 16.79 -8.26
C VAL A 28 20.01 16.54 -9.74
N GLU A 29 21.24 16.79 -10.19
CA GLU A 29 21.59 16.65 -11.62
C GLU A 29 21.51 15.21 -12.13
N GLU A 30 21.65 14.21 -11.26
CA GLU A 30 21.50 12.79 -11.59
C GLU A 30 20.64 12.08 -10.53
N THR A 31 19.67 11.28 -11.00
CA THR A 31 18.79 10.48 -10.15
C THR A 31 18.97 8.98 -10.43
N LEU A 32 18.75 8.16 -9.41
CA LEU A 32 18.73 6.71 -9.52
C LEU A 32 17.45 6.23 -10.22
N GLY A 33 17.53 5.08 -10.89
CA GLY A 33 16.34 4.35 -11.30
C GLY A 33 15.69 3.66 -10.11
N PHE A 34 14.41 3.34 -10.25
CA PHE A 34 13.66 2.67 -9.20
C PHE A 34 12.44 1.91 -9.73
N TYR A 35 12.15 0.81 -9.06
CA TYR A 35 10.86 0.15 -9.12
C TYR A 35 9.82 0.90 -8.28
N TRP A 36 8.64 1.09 -8.86
CA TRP A 36 7.56 1.89 -8.29
C TRP A 36 6.25 1.12 -8.30
N THR A 37 5.69 0.94 -7.11
CA THR A 37 4.31 0.50 -6.91
C THR A 37 3.43 1.73 -6.80
N GLN A 38 2.67 2.01 -7.86
CA GLN A 38 1.85 3.22 -7.98
C GLN A 38 0.39 2.93 -7.66
N THR A 39 -0.18 3.69 -6.74
CA THR A 39 -1.62 3.90 -6.65
C THR A 39 -1.97 5.17 -7.42
N PHE A 40 -2.89 5.08 -8.37
CA PHE A 40 -3.25 6.21 -9.21
C PHE A 40 -4.71 6.56 -9.09
N VAL A 41 -4.96 7.84 -8.84
CA VAL A 41 -6.27 8.49 -8.79
C VAL A 41 -6.09 9.88 -9.42
N PRO A 42 -7.16 10.55 -9.90
CA PRO A 42 -7.04 11.80 -10.67
C PRO A 42 -6.15 12.88 -10.03
N ASN A 43 -6.22 13.05 -8.71
CA ASN A 43 -5.42 14.05 -7.98
C ASN A 43 -4.18 13.46 -7.29
N GLY A 44 -3.76 12.26 -7.69
CA GLY A 44 -2.67 11.50 -7.07
C GLY A 44 -3.04 10.88 -5.72
N ALA A 45 -2.42 9.74 -5.41
CA ALA A 45 -2.53 9.08 -4.12
C ALA A 45 -1.24 9.35 -3.34
N SER A 46 -1.15 10.55 -2.76
CA SER A 46 0.04 11.10 -2.09
C SER A 46 0.71 10.21 -1.04
N PHE A 47 0.14 9.06 -0.68
CA PHE A 47 0.51 8.30 0.50
C PHE A 47 0.43 6.76 0.36
N ALA A 48 0.13 6.25 -0.84
CA ALA A 48 -0.11 4.83 -1.06
C ALA A 48 0.99 4.12 -1.89
N ASP A 49 2.03 4.85 -2.28
CA ASP A 49 3.09 4.35 -3.15
C ASP A 49 4.28 3.77 -2.37
N GLY A 50 4.90 2.73 -2.92
CA GLY A 50 6.14 2.13 -2.43
C GLY A 50 7.23 2.05 -3.50
N PHE A 51 8.49 2.09 -3.07
CA PHE A 51 9.66 2.21 -3.96
C PHE A 51 10.76 1.22 -3.59
N PHE A 52 11.54 0.81 -4.59
CA PHE A 52 12.82 0.11 -4.43
C PHE A 52 13.80 0.59 -5.50
N ASN A 53 14.92 1.19 -5.13
CA ASN A 53 15.81 1.84 -6.09
C ASN A 53 17.02 1.00 -6.53
N ASP A 54 17.76 1.50 -7.52
CA ASP A 54 18.92 0.83 -8.11
C ASP A 54 20.06 0.58 -7.11
N ALA A 55 20.10 1.33 -6.01
CA ALA A 55 21.06 1.14 -4.92
C ALA A 55 20.61 0.11 -3.87
N GLY A 56 19.40 -0.45 -4.01
CA GLY A 56 18.89 -1.47 -3.10
C GLY A 56 18.14 -0.91 -1.88
N VAL A 57 17.69 0.35 -1.93
CA VAL A 57 16.92 0.97 -0.85
C VAL A 57 15.42 0.82 -1.09
N VAL A 58 14.73 0.18 -0.16
CA VAL A 58 13.26 0.14 -0.07
C VAL A 58 12.73 1.36 0.66
N VAL A 59 11.64 1.92 0.15
CA VAL A 59 10.83 2.93 0.85
C VAL A 59 9.39 2.42 0.98
N ALA A 60 8.97 2.20 2.22
CA ALA A 60 7.58 1.92 2.58
C ALA A 60 7.10 2.94 3.61
N THR A 61 5.80 3.22 3.64
CA THR A 61 5.25 4.20 4.59
C THR A 61 3.90 3.77 5.11
N ASN A 62 3.55 4.23 6.30
CA ASN A 62 2.24 3.99 6.87
C ASN A 62 1.67 5.23 7.58
N TRP A 63 0.38 5.50 7.38
CA TRP A 63 -0.28 6.69 7.92
C TRP A 63 -0.37 6.64 9.46
N CYS A 64 -0.07 7.75 10.13
CA CYS A 64 -0.11 7.91 11.59
C CYS A 64 -0.69 9.30 11.91
N GLY A 65 -1.91 9.61 11.43
CA GLY A 65 -2.51 10.94 11.55
C GLY A 65 -3.32 11.17 12.84
N GLU A 66 -4.20 12.17 12.82
CA GLU A 66 -5.05 12.58 13.95
C GLU A 66 -4.26 13.09 15.17
N ILE A 67 -3.45 14.12 14.89
CA ILE A 67 -2.55 14.75 15.86
C ILE A 67 -3.29 15.74 16.77
N PHE A 68 -2.64 16.19 17.84
CA PHE A 68 -3.17 17.28 18.65
C PHE A 68 -3.21 18.58 17.84
N ASP A 69 -4.31 19.34 17.93
CA ASP A 69 -4.41 20.62 17.21
C ASP A 69 -3.34 21.63 17.66
N ALA A 70 -2.87 21.55 18.91
CA ALA A 70 -1.78 22.37 19.43
C ALA A 70 -0.41 22.07 18.77
N ASP A 71 -0.26 20.90 18.13
CA ASP A 71 0.98 20.50 17.45
C ASP A 71 1.00 20.85 15.97
N ARG A 72 -0.02 21.57 15.47
CA ARG A 72 -0.02 22.03 14.08
C ARG A 72 1.05 23.10 13.89
N MET A 73 1.97 22.82 12.98
CA MET A 73 3.12 23.68 12.70
C MET A 73 2.99 24.30 11.31
N GLU A 74 3.50 25.52 11.17
CA GLU A 74 3.66 26.14 9.85
C GLU A 74 4.66 25.34 9.01
N VAL A 75 4.41 25.31 7.70
CA VAL A 75 5.27 24.70 6.69
C VAL A 75 5.72 25.75 5.69
N LYS A 76 6.92 25.57 5.13
CA LYS A 76 7.48 26.50 4.16
C LYS A 76 6.95 26.20 2.77
N ASP A 77 6.45 27.23 2.07
CA ASP A 77 6.00 27.16 0.68
C ASP A 77 4.98 26.04 0.39
N GLY A 78 4.13 25.72 1.38
CA GLY A 78 3.14 24.64 1.30
C GLY A 78 3.63 23.26 1.77
N GLY A 79 4.91 23.16 2.13
CA GLY A 79 5.53 21.99 2.75
C GLY A 79 5.79 20.82 1.80
N ILE A 80 6.14 19.67 2.37
CA ILE A 80 6.43 18.44 1.63
C ILE A 80 5.57 17.27 2.13
N GLY A 81 5.18 16.38 1.21
CA GLY A 81 4.37 15.19 1.48
C GLY A 81 4.86 13.97 0.72
N TYR A 82 4.23 13.67 -0.43
CA TYR A 82 4.68 12.60 -1.33
C TYR A 82 6.16 12.73 -1.70
N GLY A 83 6.62 13.97 -1.89
CA GLY A 83 8.00 14.26 -2.28
C GLY A 83 9.07 13.57 -1.42
N ILE A 84 8.84 13.36 -0.12
CA ILE A 84 9.82 12.68 0.74
C ILE A 84 10.19 11.29 0.18
N ARG A 85 9.20 10.42 -0.09
CA ARG A 85 9.51 9.05 -0.53
C ARG A 85 10.07 9.01 -1.94
N ARG A 86 9.57 9.89 -2.81
CA ARG A 86 10.00 9.96 -4.20
C ARG A 86 11.45 10.45 -4.31
N LEU A 87 11.78 11.53 -3.60
CA LEU A 87 13.14 12.07 -3.58
C LEU A 87 14.13 11.15 -2.87
N VAL A 88 13.71 10.44 -1.82
CA VAL A 88 14.54 9.39 -1.22
C VAL A 88 14.83 8.29 -2.24
N ALA A 89 13.82 7.77 -2.93
CA ALA A 89 14.02 6.72 -3.94
C ALA A 89 14.96 7.18 -5.07
N GLU A 90 14.86 8.44 -5.49
CA GLU A 90 15.70 9.03 -6.54
C GLU A 90 17.15 9.32 -6.11
N ARG A 91 17.45 9.40 -4.80
CA ARG A 91 18.71 9.98 -4.31
C ARG A 91 19.50 9.11 -3.33
N ALA A 92 18.86 8.21 -2.58
CA ALA A 92 19.50 7.49 -1.48
C ALA A 92 20.25 6.23 -1.97
N HIS A 93 21.48 6.05 -1.50
CA HIS A 93 22.31 4.86 -1.75
C HIS A 93 22.37 3.89 -0.55
N SER A 94 21.78 4.26 0.58
CA SER A 94 21.62 3.42 1.77
C SER A 94 20.39 3.81 2.57
N ALA A 95 19.89 2.92 3.45
CA ALA A 95 18.78 3.18 4.35
C ALA A 95 19.09 4.32 5.34
N ARG A 96 20.34 4.46 5.77
CA ARG A 96 20.79 5.58 6.61
C ARG A 96 20.80 6.90 5.85
N GLU A 97 21.30 6.92 4.62
CA GLU A 97 21.26 8.12 3.78
C GLU A 97 19.81 8.54 3.49
N ALA A 98 18.89 7.58 3.33
CA ALA A 98 17.47 7.86 3.19
C ALA A 98 16.89 8.66 4.37
N VAL A 99 17.28 8.31 5.61
CA VAL A 99 16.94 9.09 6.82
C VAL A 99 17.51 10.51 6.74
N ASP A 100 18.76 10.66 6.33
CA ASP A 100 19.40 11.98 6.24
C ASP A 100 18.75 12.88 5.18
N ILE A 101 18.39 12.32 4.02
CA ILE A 101 17.66 13.03 2.97
C ILE A 101 16.29 13.45 3.49
N ALA A 102 15.53 12.51 4.08
CA ALA A 102 14.19 12.79 4.57
C ALA A 102 14.19 13.87 5.67
N THR A 103 15.09 13.77 6.65
CA THR A 103 15.18 14.74 7.76
C THR A 103 15.67 16.12 7.30
N LYS A 104 16.55 16.20 6.31
CA LYS A 104 16.91 17.49 5.66
C LYS A 104 15.72 18.13 4.95
N LEU A 105 14.92 17.34 4.22
CA LEU A 105 13.71 17.84 3.57
C LEU A 105 12.67 18.32 4.58
N LEU A 106 12.52 17.61 5.71
CA LEU A 106 11.64 18.04 6.81
C LEU A 106 12.11 19.34 7.45
N ALA A 107 13.42 19.49 7.68
CA ALA A 107 13.98 20.71 8.25
C ALA A 107 13.78 21.93 7.35
N GLU A 108 13.87 21.75 6.03
CA GLU A 108 13.72 22.83 5.05
C GLU A 108 12.25 23.21 4.79
N PHE A 109 11.40 22.21 4.55
CA PHE A 109 10.04 22.43 4.05
C PHE A 109 8.94 22.18 5.10
N GLY A 110 9.19 21.30 6.05
CA GLY A 110 8.17 20.80 6.97
C GLY A 110 7.15 19.87 6.30
N TYR A 111 6.64 18.90 7.05
CA TYR A 111 5.63 17.96 6.59
C TYR A 111 4.23 18.57 6.67
N PHE A 112 3.47 18.60 5.58
CA PHE A 112 2.17 19.29 5.57
C PHE A 112 1.02 18.45 6.14
N HIS A 113 1.18 17.13 6.25
CA HIS A 113 0.14 16.22 6.74
C HIS A 113 0.34 15.93 8.24
N ASP A 114 -0.69 15.45 8.93
CA ASP A 114 -0.68 15.13 10.36
C ASP A 114 0.50 14.23 10.80
N GLY A 115 0.70 13.06 10.20
CA GLY A 115 1.79 12.17 10.58
C GLY A 115 1.89 10.89 9.77
N ARG A 116 3.10 10.30 9.76
CA ARG A 116 3.46 9.11 8.98
C ARG A 116 4.72 8.46 9.49
N THR A 117 4.76 7.13 9.50
CA THR A 117 6.00 6.38 9.72
C THR A 117 6.55 5.88 8.40
N TYR A 118 7.80 6.21 8.11
CA TYR A 118 8.59 5.70 6.98
C TYR A 118 9.46 4.55 7.47
N THR A 119 9.56 3.50 6.66
CA THR A 119 10.55 2.44 6.82
C THR A 119 11.47 2.47 5.61
N PHE A 120 12.77 2.62 5.89
CA PHE A 120 13.84 2.55 4.90
C PHE A 120 14.66 1.31 5.20
N ALA A 121 14.93 0.47 4.20
CA ALA A 121 15.73 -0.73 4.39
C ALA A 121 16.60 -1.02 3.18
N ASP A 122 17.81 -1.49 3.42
CA ASP A 122 18.71 -2.07 2.43
C ASP A 122 19.16 -3.46 2.88
N ALA A 123 20.12 -4.07 2.18
CA ALA A 123 20.59 -5.40 2.51
C ALA A 123 21.34 -5.52 3.86
N ASN A 124 21.76 -4.40 4.45
CA ASN A 124 22.61 -4.35 5.64
C ASN A 124 21.85 -3.82 6.87
N GLU A 125 21.00 -2.82 6.71
CA GLU A 125 20.30 -2.20 7.84
C GLU A 125 18.89 -1.70 7.47
N ALA A 126 18.07 -1.52 8.51
CA ALA A 126 16.75 -0.91 8.41
C ALA A 126 16.60 0.23 9.42
N TRP A 127 15.84 1.24 9.02
CA TRP A 127 15.56 2.44 9.79
C TRP A 127 14.08 2.77 9.73
N GLN A 128 13.54 3.27 10.84
CA GLN A 128 12.21 3.87 10.86
C GLN A 128 12.28 5.35 11.23
N LEU A 129 11.53 6.16 10.49
CA LEU A 129 11.36 7.59 10.71
C LEU A 129 9.87 7.87 10.93
N ALA A 130 9.50 8.15 12.18
CA ALA A 130 8.16 8.61 12.55
C ALA A 130 8.10 10.13 12.43
N ILE A 131 7.38 10.63 11.43
CA ILE A 131 7.21 12.05 11.11
C ILE A 131 5.86 12.51 11.64
N HIS A 132 5.86 13.67 12.27
CA HIS A 132 4.70 14.44 12.67
C HIS A 132 4.67 15.76 11.86
N GLN A 133 3.52 16.44 11.77
CA GLN A 133 3.38 17.70 11.00
C GLN A 133 4.49 18.71 11.33
N GLY A 134 4.93 19.46 10.31
CA GLY A 134 6.05 20.39 10.39
C GLY A 134 7.42 19.68 10.37
N ASN A 135 8.38 20.23 11.10
CA ASN A 135 9.66 19.56 11.36
C ASN A 135 9.64 18.95 12.76
N SER A 136 8.95 17.82 12.90
CA SER A 136 8.86 17.07 14.15
C SER A 136 8.96 15.58 13.82
N TRP A 137 9.93 14.88 14.39
CA TRP A 137 10.17 13.48 14.07
C TRP A 137 11.02 12.76 15.10
N ALA A 138 10.89 11.43 15.14
CA ALA A 138 11.80 10.50 15.80
C ALA A 138 12.26 9.43 14.81
N VAL A 139 13.49 8.98 14.97
CA VAL A 139 14.16 8.01 14.11
C VAL A 139 14.77 6.92 14.96
N ARG A 140 14.70 5.68 14.46
CA ARG A 140 15.37 4.54 15.05
C ARG A 140 16.06 3.66 14.02
N LYS A 141 17.29 3.23 14.32
CA LYS A 141 17.91 2.07 13.69
C LYS A 141 17.30 0.79 14.24
N ILE A 142 16.83 -0.09 13.36
CA ILE A 142 16.33 -1.40 13.75
C ILE A 142 17.52 -2.36 13.92
N HIS A 143 17.56 -3.08 15.03
CA HIS A 143 18.61 -4.07 15.32
C HIS A 143 18.47 -5.32 14.44
N ASP A 144 19.58 -6.01 14.18
CA ASP A 144 19.62 -7.16 13.27
C ASP A 144 18.75 -8.35 13.72
N ASN A 145 18.45 -8.46 15.01
CA ASN A 145 17.74 -9.59 15.62
C ASN A 145 16.30 -9.29 16.06
N GLU A 146 15.72 -8.16 15.63
CA GLU A 146 14.35 -7.78 15.99
C GLU A 146 13.43 -7.64 14.78
N VAL A 147 12.13 -7.71 15.06
CA VAL A 147 11.05 -7.37 14.12
C VAL A 147 10.34 -6.13 14.62
N VAL A 148 9.96 -5.26 13.68
CA VAL A 148 9.05 -4.14 13.91
C VAL A 148 7.76 -4.36 13.14
N TYR A 149 6.64 -3.99 13.75
CA TYR A 149 5.33 -3.98 13.12
C TYR A 149 4.71 -2.59 13.29
N ILE A 150 4.18 -2.02 12.20
CA ILE A 150 3.53 -0.71 12.24
C ILE A 150 2.11 -0.81 11.63
N PRO A 151 1.05 -0.59 12.42
CA PRO A 151 -0.29 -0.30 11.94
C PRO A 151 -0.48 1.22 11.81
N ASN A 152 -1.71 1.67 11.54
CA ASN A 152 -2.01 3.08 11.28
C ASN A 152 -2.04 3.98 12.53
N ASN A 153 -0.99 3.90 13.33
CA ASN A 153 -0.73 4.74 14.51
C ASN A 153 0.78 4.80 14.78
N PHE A 154 1.22 5.74 15.62
CA PHE A 154 2.61 5.76 16.07
C PHE A 154 2.84 4.66 17.11
N MET A 155 3.93 3.91 16.94
CA MET A 155 4.24 2.78 17.82
C MET A 155 5.47 2.98 18.70
N MET A 156 6.44 3.83 18.30
CA MET A 156 7.66 4.08 19.08
C MET A 156 7.33 4.55 20.51
N ASP A 157 7.75 3.80 21.52
CA ASP A 157 7.36 3.98 22.93
C ASP A 157 8.53 4.27 23.89
N LYS A 158 9.75 3.92 23.50
CA LYS A 158 10.97 4.02 24.33
C LYS A 158 12.14 4.64 23.58
N VAL A 159 11.96 5.88 23.10
CA VAL A 159 13.06 6.63 22.48
C VAL A 159 14.05 7.01 23.58
N ASP A 160 15.25 6.43 23.59
CA ASP A 160 16.29 6.78 24.57
C ASP A 160 17.05 8.03 24.10
N LEU A 161 16.87 9.14 24.83
CA LEU A 161 17.50 10.41 24.51
C LEU A 161 19.02 10.40 24.71
N ASN A 162 19.59 9.42 25.41
CA ASN A 162 21.04 9.28 25.60
C ASN A 162 21.70 8.39 24.53
N ASP A 163 20.95 7.51 23.88
CA ASP A 163 21.47 6.64 22.82
C ASP A 163 21.42 7.35 21.45
N LYS A 164 22.55 7.92 21.06
CA LYS A 164 22.69 8.66 19.78
C LYS A 164 23.04 7.76 18.59
N GLU A 165 23.36 6.50 18.83
CA GLU A 165 23.70 5.53 17.78
C GLU A 165 22.42 4.91 17.20
N THR A 166 21.49 4.55 18.07
CA THR A 166 20.21 3.93 17.67
C THR A 166 19.14 4.98 17.41
N TRP A 167 19.09 6.05 18.20
CA TRP A 167 18.00 7.03 18.16
C TRP A 167 18.46 8.42 17.70
N ARG A 168 17.60 9.06 16.91
CA ARG A 168 17.68 10.49 16.60
C ARG A 168 16.29 11.09 16.76
N ILE A 169 16.20 12.27 17.34
CA ILE A 169 14.93 13.00 17.52
C ILE A 169 15.16 14.46 17.20
N GLU A 170 14.13 15.12 16.64
CA GLU A 170 14.16 16.56 16.43
C GLU A 170 14.24 17.29 17.78
N PRO A 171 15.30 18.06 18.08
CA PRO A 171 15.51 18.61 19.42
C PRO A 171 14.37 19.51 19.92
N LYS A 172 13.79 20.33 19.05
CA LYS A 172 12.69 21.23 19.44
C LYS A 172 11.42 20.46 19.78
N GLN A 173 11.27 19.21 19.33
CA GLN A 173 10.13 18.37 19.70
C GLN A 173 10.21 17.96 21.17
N VAL A 174 11.41 17.68 21.68
CA VAL A 174 11.60 17.40 23.11
C VAL A 174 11.30 18.66 23.93
N GLU A 175 11.78 19.82 23.48
CA GLU A 175 11.49 21.12 24.13
C GLU A 175 9.98 21.41 24.19
N ARG A 176 9.26 21.21 23.08
CA ARG A 176 7.78 21.37 23.01
C ARG A 176 7.08 20.42 23.98
N ALA A 177 7.44 19.14 23.95
CA ALA A 177 6.82 18.13 24.81
C ALA A 177 7.03 18.42 26.31
N VAL A 178 8.21 18.92 26.70
CA VAL A 178 8.49 19.35 28.07
C VAL A 178 7.66 20.57 28.45
N LYS A 179 7.62 21.59 27.57
CA LYS A 179 6.85 22.82 27.80
C LYS A 179 5.36 22.53 27.99
N ASP A 180 4.81 21.61 27.21
CA ASP A 180 3.39 21.24 27.24
C ASP A 180 3.06 20.21 28.34
N GLY A 181 4.06 19.78 29.13
CA GLY A 181 3.88 18.82 30.21
C GLY A 181 3.64 17.37 29.77
N ARG A 182 3.85 17.06 28.48
CA ARG A 182 3.72 15.70 27.90
C ARG A 182 4.98 14.86 28.06
N HIS A 183 6.10 15.46 28.50
CA HIS A 183 7.33 14.76 28.84
C HIS A 183 8.00 15.40 30.06
N ASP A 184 8.45 14.58 31.01
CA ASP A 184 9.29 15.03 32.12
C ASP A 184 10.74 15.17 31.63
N ALA A 185 11.30 16.38 31.70
CA ALA A 185 12.68 16.67 31.30
C ALA A 185 13.74 15.84 32.05
N LYS A 186 13.40 15.26 33.21
CA LYS A 186 14.30 14.38 33.97
C LYS A 186 14.28 12.94 33.47
N ASN A 187 13.28 12.55 32.67
CA ASN A 187 13.16 11.21 32.15
C ASN A 187 13.90 11.10 30.80
N PRO A 188 14.99 10.32 30.71
CA PRO A 188 15.71 10.16 29.44
C PRO A 188 14.93 9.34 28.41
N ILE A 189 13.84 8.67 28.81
CA ILE A 189 13.01 7.87 27.92
C ILE A 189 11.82 8.70 27.44
N PHE A 190 11.84 9.03 26.15
CA PHE A 190 10.80 9.79 25.48
C PHE A 190 9.81 8.84 24.81
N ASN A 191 8.58 8.78 25.33
CA ASN A 191 7.52 7.96 24.74
C ASN A 191 6.86 8.70 23.58
N TRP A 192 7.41 8.52 22.38
CA TRP A 192 6.98 9.22 21.18
C TRP A 192 5.47 9.11 20.94
N ARG A 193 4.92 7.89 20.91
CA ARG A 193 3.49 7.67 20.65
C ARG A 193 2.56 8.37 21.65
N MET A 194 2.93 8.41 22.93
CA MET A 194 2.13 9.12 23.94
C MET A 194 2.25 10.63 23.82
N VAL A 195 3.42 11.13 23.42
CA VAL A 195 3.64 12.56 23.24
C VAL A 195 2.86 13.10 22.05
N VAL A 196 2.86 12.40 20.91
CA VAL A 196 2.40 12.98 19.63
C VAL A 196 1.02 12.54 19.17
N ALA A 197 0.41 11.53 19.79
CA ALA A 197 -0.94 11.07 19.43
C ALA A 197 -1.85 11.04 20.66
N GLN A 198 -3.14 11.34 20.46
CA GLN A 198 -4.16 11.26 21.51
C GLN A 198 -4.44 9.81 21.90
N GLU A 199 -4.89 9.58 23.13
CA GLU A 199 -5.25 8.23 23.59
C GLU A 199 -6.34 7.58 22.74
N SER A 200 -7.39 8.34 22.38
CA SER A 200 -8.46 7.87 21.49
C SER A 200 -7.92 7.31 20.17
N VAL A 201 -6.96 7.99 19.57
CA VAL A 201 -6.31 7.58 18.30
C VAL A 201 -5.45 6.33 18.51
N ARG A 202 -4.74 6.24 19.63
CA ARG A 202 -3.93 5.05 19.98
C ARG A 202 -4.80 3.82 20.29
N HIS A 203 -6.00 4.02 20.82
CA HIS A 203 -6.97 2.98 21.19
C HIS A 203 -7.96 2.64 20.08
N GLU A 204 -7.86 3.30 18.93
CA GLU A 204 -8.79 3.10 17.83
C GLU A 204 -8.89 1.62 17.43
N ARG A 205 -10.13 1.11 17.38
CA ARG A 205 -10.44 -0.33 17.39
C ARG A 205 -9.73 -1.08 16.28
N TRP A 206 -9.78 -0.52 15.07
CA TRP A 206 -9.17 -1.17 13.91
C TRP A 206 -7.64 -1.14 13.91
N ASN A 207 -7.00 -0.24 14.66
CA ASN A 207 -5.56 -0.27 14.89
C ASN A 207 -5.21 -1.29 15.99
N ALA A 208 -6.01 -1.36 17.04
CA ALA A 208 -5.86 -2.34 18.10
C ALA A 208 -5.98 -3.77 17.58
N ASN A 209 -7.03 -4.08 16.81
CA ASN A 209 -7.25 -5.42 16.23
C ASN A 209 -6.08 -5.88 15.36
N ARG A 210 -5.48 -4.98 14.58
CA ARG A 210 -4.27 -5.26 13.79
C ARG A 210 -3.05 -5.60 14.64
N ASN A 211 -2.82 -4.84 15.70
CA ASN A 211 -1.74 -5.11 16.64
C ASN A 211 -1.92 -6.47 17.32
N VAL A 212 -3.14 -6.77 17.80
CA VAL A 212 -3.47 -8.05 18.44
C VAL A 212 -3.07 -9.21 17.52
N LEU A 213 -3.53 -9.18 16.26
CA LEU A 213 -3.23 -10.23 15.27
C LEU A 213 -1.74 -10.33 14.96
N ALA A 214 -1.08 -9.20 14.69
CA ALA A 214 0.33 -9.18 14.31
C ALA A 214 1.22 -9.68 15.44
N TRP A 215 1.04 -9.17 16.66
CA TRP A 215 1.89 -9.55 17.79
C TRP A 215 1.61 -10.96 18.28
N LYS A 216 0.36 -11.44 18.22
CA LYS A 216 0.04 -12.85 18.47
C LYS A 216 0.72 -13.77 17.47
N PHE A 217 0.73 -13.41 16.18
CA PHE A 217 1.44 -14.17 15.15
C PHE A 217 2.96 -14.18 15.35
N LEU A 218 3.55 -13.03 15.69
CA LEU A 218 4.99 -12.87 15.82
C LEU A 218 5.56 -13.48 17.11
N THR A 219 4.85 -13.31 18.23
CA THR A 219 5.37 -13.62 19.58
C THR A 219 4.62 -14.76 20.28
N GLY A 220 3.46 -15.16 19.76
CA GLY A 220 2.54 -16.07 20.46
C GLY A 220 1.74 -15.41 21.59
N VAL A 221 2.01 -14.14 21.91
CA VAL A 221 1.34 -13.39 22.98
C VAL A 221 0.23 -12.52 22.41
N GLU A 222 -0.97 -12.67 22.96
CA GLU A 222 -2.09 -11.79 22.67
C GLU A 222 -2.03 -10.56 23.58
N TYR A 223 -1.76 -9.40 23.00
CA TYR A 223 -1.82 -8.12 23.69
C TYR A 223 -3.20 -7.51 23.41
N ASN A 224 -3.97 -7.19 24.45
CA ASN A 224 -5.32 -6.61 24.31
C ASN A 224 -5.41 -5.16 24.81
N ASP A 225 -4.35 -4.67 25.47
CA ASP A 225 -4.24 -3.30 25.96
C ASP A 225 -3.40 -2.47 24.96
N PRO A 226 -4.00 -1.47 24.27
CA PRO A 226 -3.28 -0.70 23.28
C PRO A 226 -2.02 0.00 23.79
N GLU A 227 -1.97 0.35 25.08
CA GLU A 227 -0.79 0.98 25.70
C GLU A 227 0.34 0.00 26.03
N LYS A 228 0.10 -1.30 25.85
CA LYS A 228 1.10 -2.37 26.06
C LYS A 228 1.58 -3.03 24.76
N PHE A 229 1.07 -2.61 23.61
CA PHE A 229 1.57 -3.12 22.33
C PHE A 229 3.08 -2.84 22.19
N PRO A 230 3.89 -3.86 21.89
CA PRO A 230 5.29 -3.66 21.59
C PRO A 230 5.47 -2.76 20.36
N TYR A 231 6.55 -2.00 20.34
CA TYR A 231 7.03 -1.36 19.11
C TYR A 231 7.88 -2.32 18.27
N SER A 232 8.79 -3.04 18.93
CA SER A 232 9.62 -4.10 18.36
C SER A 232 9.66 -5.31 19.28
N ALA A 233 10.05 -6.46 18.74
CA ALA A 233 10.31 -7.66 19.52
C ALA A 233 11.50 -8.45 18.96
N VAL A 234 12.27 -9.09 19.85
CA VAL A 234 13.23 -10.13 19.46
C VAL A 234 12.45 -11.45 19.37
N ILE A 235 12.53 -12.12 18.24
CA ILE A 235 11.83 -13.38 17.98
C ILE A 235 12.80 -14.55 18.14
N ASP A 236 12.35 -15.62 18.79
CA ASP A 236 13.13 -16.83 19.09
C ASP A 236 13.42 -17.71 17.86
N ARG A 237 12.93 -17.31 16.68
CA ARG A 237 13.13 -17.97 15.39
C ARG A 237 13.39 -16.97 14.28
N LYS A 238 14.05 -17.42 13.20
CA LYS A 238 14.22 -16.63 11.98
C LYS A 238 12.88 -16.51 11.24
N LEU A 239 12.51 -15.29 10.90
CA LEU A 239 11.39 -14.99 10.01
C LEU A 239 11.89 -14.99 8.55
N GLY A 240 11.08 -15.51 7.64
CA GLY A 240 11.35 -15.50 6.21
C GLY A 240 10.19 -14.93 5.40
N VAL A 241 10.34 -14.97 4.07
CA VAL A 241 9.33 -14.48 3.11
C VAL A 241 7.94 -15.08 3.39
N LYS A 242 7.86 -16.38 3.70
CA LYS A 242 6.58 -17.04 4.02
C LYS A 242 5.91 -16.46 5.26
N ASP A 243 6.67 -16.08 6.29
CA ASP A 243 6.13 -15.48 7.50
C ASP A 243 5.56 -14.08 7.20
N ALA A 244 6.27 -13.27 6.41
CA ALA A 244 5.80 -11.96 5.99
C ALA A 244 4.53 -12.07 5.13
N MET A 245 4.50 -13.00 4.17
CA MET A 245 3.30 -13.28 3.37
C MET A 245 2.11 -13.73 4.23
N ALA A 246 2.36 -14.60 5.22
CA ALA A 246 1.32 -15.07 6.14
C ALA A 246 0.79 -13.93 7.03
N LEU A 247 1.68 -13.10 7.57
CA LEU A 247 1.31 -11.93 8.37
C LEU A 247 0.41 -10.98 7.58
N LEU A 248 0.74 -10.68 6.32
CA LEU A 248 -0.07 -9.79 5.48
C LEU A 248 -1.46 -10.36 5.13
N ARG A 249 -1.70 -11.66 5.35
CA ARG A 249 -2.99 -12.33 5.14
C ARG A 249 -3.86 -12.40 6.40
N LEU A 250 -3.38 -11.94 7.56
CA LEU A 250 -4.09 -12.15 8.82
C LEU A 250 -5.41 -11.38 8.89
N HIS A 251 -6.39 -12.05 9.50
CA HIS A 251 -7.73 -11.58 9.79
C HIS A 251 -8.12 -11.95 11.22
N GLU A 252 -9.07 -11.19 11.75
CA GLU A 252 -9.89 -11.53 12.90
C GLU A 252 -10.59 -12.90 12.75
N ASP A 253 -10.89 -13.54 13.89
CA ASP A 253 -11.60 -14.83 13.93
C ASP A 253 -13.07 -14.72 13.49
N TYR A 254 -13.66 -13.53 13.63
CA TYR A 254 -15.04 -13.24 13.24
C TYR A 254 -15.24 -12.84 11.77
N ILE A 255 -14.18 -12.90 10.94
CA ILE A 255 -14.29 -12.53 9.53
C ILE A 255 -15.37 -13.35 8.81
N GLY A 256 -16.18 -12.67 7.99
CA GLY A 256 -17.24 -13.28 7.19
C GLY A 256 -18.48 -13.76 7.96
N GLN A 257 -18.56 -13.59 9.29
CA GLN A 257 -19.71 -14.04 10.10
C GLN A 257 -21.00 -13.24 9.85
N ASP A 258 -20.92 -12.03 9.31
CA ASP A 258 -22.06 -11.15 9.04
C ASP A 258 -22.81 -11.44 7.74
N GLN A 259 -22.33 -12.42 6.96
CA GLN A 259 -23.00 -12.93 5.77
C GLN A 259 -23.29 -11.89 4.66
N GLU A 260 -22.61 -10.74 4.66
CA GLU A 260 -22.63 -9.77 3.55
C GLU A 260 -21.55 -10.06 2.48
N LEU A 261 -20.30 -9.66 2.70
CA LEU A 261 -19.09 -10.05 1.97
C LEU A 261 -18.09 -10.65 2.96
N TYR A 262 -17.10 -11.41 2.50
CA TYR A 262 -16.13 -12.05 3.41
C TYR A 262 -15.42 -10.99 4.25
N HIS A 263 -15.00 -9.89 3.62
CA HIS A 263 -14.29 -8.81 4.30
C HIS A 263 -15.19 -7.70 4.86
N SER A 264 -16.54 -7.82 4.84
CA SER A 264 -17.44 -6.73 5.23
C SER A 264 -17.11 -6.09 6.59
N LYS A 265 -16.83 -6.92 7.60
CA LYS A 265 -16.41 -6.48 8.95
C LYS A 265 -14.91 -6.55 9.20
N SER A 266 -14.09 -6.62 8.14
CA SER A 266 -12.68 -6.90 8.34
C SER A 266 -11.89 -5.73 8.89
N GLU A 267 -11.22 -5.99 10.02
CA GLU A 267 -10.39 -5.03 10.74
C GLU A 267 -8.96 -5.55 10.94
N GLY A 268 -8.63 -6.69 10.33
CA GLY A 268 -7.32 -7.29 10.38
C GLY A 268 -6.29 -6.60 9.50
N ILE A 269 -5.25 -7.34 9.13
CA ILE A 269 -4.16 -6.80 8.31
C ILE A 269 -4.58 -6.76 6.84
N CYS A 270 -5.17 -7.85 6.35
CA CYS A 270 -5.84 -7.85 5.05
C CYS A 270 -7.29 -7.40 5.21
N ARG A 271 -7.76 -6.50 4.33
CA ARG A 271 -9.10 -5.89 4.42
C ARG A 271 -9.72 -5.67 3.04
N THR A 272 -10.98 -5.23 3.03
CA THR A 272 -11.71 -4.86 1.81
C THR A 272 -10.95 -3.86 0.95
N THR A 273 -10.19 -2.95 1.58
CA THR A 273 -9.40 -1.88 0.96
C THR A 273 -7.94 -2.26 0.67
N SER A 274 -7.52 -3.50 0.90
CA SER A 274 -6.18 -3.96 0.54
C SER A 274 -6.07 -4.11 -0.99
N HIS A 275 -5.44 -3.12 -1.64
CA HIS A 275 -5.27 -3.09 -3.10
C HIS A 275 -4.19 -4.05 -3.59
N ASP A 276 -3.10 -4.16 -2.86
CA ASP A 276 -2.04 -5.12 -3.10
C ASP A 276 -1.20 -5.33 -1.83
N SER A 277 -0.21 -6.21 -1.93
CA SER A 277 0.78 -6.45 -0.89
C SER A 277 2.10 -6.82 -1.54
N ILE A 278 3.21 -6.42 -0.93
CA ILE A 278 4.54 -6.74 -1.42
C ILE A 278 5.48 -7.08 -0.26
N VAL A 279 6.27 -8.13 -0.45
CA VAL A 279 7.35 -8.55 0.46
C VAL A 279 8.65 -8.50 -0.31
N TYR A 280 9.62 -7.70 0.16
CA TYR A 280 10.96 -7.66 -0.42
C TYR A 280 11.91 -8.57 0.37
N ASN A 281 12.72 -9.35 -0.33
CA ASN A 281 13.81 -10.12 0.24
C ASN A 281 15.13 -9.58 -0.29
N LEU A 282 15.69 -8.63 0.45
CA LEU A 282 16.83 -7.80 0.06
C LEU A 282 18.12 -8.60 0.01
N THR A 283 18.96 -8.27 -0.97
CA THR A 283 20.28 -8.88 -1.18
C THR A 283 21.34 -7.82 -1.43
N ALA A 284 22.60 -8.12 -1.06
CA ALA A 284 23.72 -7.19 -1.24
C ALA A 284 23.93 -6.74 -2.70
N ASP A 285 23.55 -7.58 -3.67
CA ASP A 285 23.39 -7.19 -5.07
C ASP A 285 21.93 -6.79 -5.31
N PRO A 286 21.59 -5.50 -5.48
CA PRO A 286 20.21 -5.04 -5.66
C PRO A 286 19.50 -5.71 -6.85
N THR A 287 20.24 -6.07 -7.91
CA THR A 287 19.66 -6.70 -9.11
C THR A 287 19.18 -8.14 -8.87
N LEU A 288 19.64 -8.76 -7.77
CA LEU A 288 19.20 -10.09 -7.33
C LEU A 288 18.16 -10.03 -6.21
N THR A 289 17.75 -8.84 -5.79
CA THR A 289 16.64 -8.68 -4.84
C THR A 289 15.36 -9.15 -5.51
N GLU A 290 14.71 -10.12 -4.89
CA GLU A 290 13.39 -10.57 -5.28
C GLU A 290 12.32 -9.94 -4.38
N ALA A 291 11.13 -9.80 -4.94
CA ALA A 291 9.93 -9.39 -4.25
C ALA A 291 8.80 -10.36 -4.56
N TRP A 292 7.84 -10.45 -3.65
CA TRP A 292 6.64 -11.25 -3.77
C TRP A 292 5.48 -10.31 -3.69
N LYS A 293 4.70 -10.19 -4.78
CA LYS A 293 3.62 -9.20 -4.86
C LYS A 293 2.28 -9.85 -5.21
N THR A 294 1.22 -9.42 -4.55
CA THR A 294 -0.15 -9.75 -4.94
C THR A 294 -0.73 -8.69 -5.85
N LEU A 295 -1.67 -9.07 -6.71
CA LEU A 295 -2.58 -8.16 -7.38
C LEU A 295 -3.94 -8.36 -6.70
N GLY A 296 -4.36 -7.37 -5.91
CA GLY A 296 -5.50 -7.49 -5.01
C GLY A 296 -5.15 -8.02 -3.61
N ARG A 297 -6.21 -8.35 -2.86
CA ARG A 297 -6.16 -8.70 -1.43
C ARG A 297 -5.25 -9.90 -1.19
N PRO A 298 -4.26 -9.82 -0.28
CA PRO A 298 -3.28 -10.88 -0.12
C PRO A 298 -3.90 -12.22 0.27
N CYS A 299 -4.97 -12.25 1.08
CA CYS A 299 -5.61 -13.52 1.47
C CYS A 299 -6.29 -14.26 0.30
N GLN A 300 -6.67 -13.55 -0.77
CA GLN A 300 -7.41 -14.08 -1.93
C GLN A 300 -6.58 -14.14 -3.22
N SER A 301 -5.33 -13.65 -3.19
CA SER A 301 -4.45 -13.58 -4.34
C SER A 301 -3.16 -14.38 -4.12
N VAL A 302 -2.58 -14.87 -5.21
CA VAL A 302 -1.26 -15.50 -5.21
C VAL A 302 -0.19 -14.40 -5.08
N PHE A 303 0.78 -14.59 -4.19
CA PHE A 303 2.01 -13.79 -4.22
C PHE A 303 2.87 -14.24 -5.40
N VAL A 304 2.94 -13.41 -6.44
CA VAL A 304 3.74 -13.65 -7.64
C VAL A 304 5.17 -13.19 -7.35
N PRO A 305 6.19 -14.06 -7.52
CA PRO A 305 7.58 -13.65 -7.39
C PRO A 305 8.01 -12.79 -8.57
N LEU A 306 8.80 -11.76 -8.30
CA LEU A 306 9.42 -10.90 -9.30
C LEU A 306 10.79 -10.37 -8.83
N TYR A 307 11.57 -9.85 -9.76
CA TYR A 307 12.81 -9.11 -9.52
C TYR A 307 12.58 -7.66 -9.93
N PRO A 308 12.35 -6.74 -8.99
CA PRO A 308 11.87 -5.38 -9.26
C PRO A 308 12.71 -4.60 -10.28
N LEU A 309 14.05 -4.65 -10.18
CA LEU A 309 14.97 -3.92 -11.05
C LEU A 309 15.13 -4.53 -12.45
N ALA A 310 14.63 -5.75 -12.67
CA ALA A 310 14.51 -6.30 -14.01
C ALA A 310 13.27 -5.77 -14.76
N GLY A 311 12.45 -4.95 -14.10
CA GLY A 311 11.23 -4.36 -14.64
C GLY A 311 10.02 -5.29 -14.56
N PRO A 312 8.81 -4.72 -14.42
CA PRO A 312 7.59 -5.49 -14.25
C PRO A 312 7.10 -6.14 -15.56
N ALA A 313 6.23 -7.14 -15.45
CA ALA A 313 5.59 -7.76 -16.60
C ALA A 313 4.70 -6.78 -17.37
N LYS A 314 4.51 -6.99 -18.68
CA LYS A 314 3.58 -6.17 -19.48
C LYS A 314 2.15 -6.27 -18.91
N GLY A 315 1.44 -5.14 -18.86
CA GLY A 315 0.05 -5.08 -18.41
C GLY A 315 -0.13 -4.90 -16.89
N THR A 316 0.97 -4.79 -16.12
CA THR A 316 0.90 -4.39 -14.69
C THR A 316 0.80 -2.88 -14.49
N ALA A 317 0.90 -2.11 -15.57
CA ALA A 317 0.70 -0.67 -15.66
C ALA A 317 -0.01 -0.32 -16.96
N PHE A 318 -0.72 0.82 -16.99
CA PHE A 318 -1.49 1.26 -18.16
C PHE A 318 -0.85 2.43 -18.92
N THR A 319 0.24 2.99 -18.40
CA THR A 319 1.08 4.02 -19.00
C THR A 319 2.53 3.62 -18.85
N ASP A 320 3.38 4.14 -19.73
CA ASP A 320 4.82 4.02 -19.55
C ASP A 320 5.28 4.84 -18.32
N PRO A 321 6.49 4.56 -17.79
CA PRO A 321 7.00 5.21 -16.58
C PRO A 321 7.14 6.74 -16.69
N ALA A 322 7.39 7.28 -17.89
CA ALA A 322 7.54 8.72 -18.09
C ALA A 322 6.19 9.42 -17.99
N THR A 323 5.16 8.89 -18.69
CA THR A 323 3.79 9.38 -18.54
C THR A 323 3.28 9.18 -17.11
N ALA A 324 3.53 8.03 -16.48
CA ALA A 324 3.13 7.79 -15.10
C ALA A 324 3.75 8.81 -14.12
N THR A 325 5.03 9.15 -14.30
CA THR A 325 5.71 10.17 -13.49
C THR A 325 5.10 11.55 -13.69
N LYS A 326 4.89 11.96 -14.94
CA LYS A 326 4.35 13.28 -15.27
C LYS A 326 2.91 13.45 -14.77
N GLU A 327 2.10 12.42 -14.93
CA GLU A 327 0.65 12.52 -14.73
C GLU A 327 0.21 12.08 -13.32
N HIS A 328 1.12 11.62 -12.44
CA HIS A 328 0.77 11.07 -11.12
C HIS A 328 -0.17 11.97 -10.29
N PHE A 329 0.04 13.29 -10.33
CA PHE A 329 -0.79 14.31 -9.68
C PHE A 329 -1.66 15.12 -10.65
N ALA A 330 -1.79 14.66 -11.90
CA ALA A 330 -2.50 15.35 -12.98
C ALA A 330 -3.39 14.39 -13.79
N GLY A 331 -3.88 13.33 -13.14
CA GLY A 331 -4.75 12.34 -13.79
C GLY A 331 -6.07 12.96 -14.26
N THR A 332 -6.59 12.43 -15.36
CA THR A 332 -7.90 12.83 -15.92
C THR A 332 -8.89 11.68 -15.83
N PRO A 333 -10.21 11.93 -15.76
CA PRO A 333 -11.21 10.86 -15.77
C PRO A 333 -11.04 9.85 -16.91
N ALA A 334 -10.69 10.31 -18.11
CA ALA A 334 -10.48 9.46 -19.29
C ALA A 334 -9.35 8.43 -19.12
N MET A 335 -8.39 8.65 -18.22
CA MET A 335 -7.33 7.67 -17.92
C MET A 335 -7.87 6.44 -17.17
N PHE A 336 -9.05 6.56 -16.56
CA PHE A 336 -9.75 5.54 -15.79
C PHE A 336 -10.89 4.87 -16.56
N ASP A 337 -11.13 5.29 -17.81
CA ASP A 337 -12.10 4.62 -18.67
C ASP A 337 -11.76 3.14 -18.83
N PHE A 338 -12.79 2.30 -18.95
CA PHE A 338 -12.59 0.87 -19.19
C PHE A 338 -11.79 0.68 -20.49
N ARG A 339 -10.75 -0.16 -20.43
CA ARG A 339 -9.98 -0.55 -21.60
C ARG A 339 -9.78 -2.05 -21.64
N ALA A 340 -9.95 -2.66 -22.81
CA ALA A 340 -9.80 -4.10 -22.97
C ALA A 340 -8.38 -4.59 -22.64
N ASP A 341 -7.36 -3.74 -22.84
CA ASP A 341 -5.96 -4.01 -22.48
C ASP A 341 -5.67 -3.88 -20.97
N PHE A 342 -6.65 -3.47 -20.16
CA PHE A 342 -6.65 -3.55 -18.69
C PHE A 342 -6.86 -4.99 -18.16
N THR A 343 -6.72 -5.99 -19.04
CA THR A 343 -7.13 -7.36 -18.78
C THR A 343 -6.52 -7.93 -17.50
N PRO A 344 -5.22 -7.75 -17.18
CA PRO A 344 -4.65 -8.36 -15.97
C PRO A 344 -5.26 -7.81 -14.68
N HIS A 345 -5.24 -6.49 -14.47
CA HIS A 345 -5.77 -5.87 -13.24
C HIS A 345 -7.28 -6.09 -13.08
N SER A 346 -8.06 -5.96 -14.16
CA SER A 346 -9.50 -6.24 -14.11
C SER A 346 -9.80 -7.72 -13.81
N VAL A 347 -9.00 -8.65 -14.35
CA VAL A 347 -9.13 -10.10 -14.04
C VAL A 347 -8.88 -10.36 -12.56
N PHE A 348 -7.80 -9.83 -11.98
CA PHE A 348 -7.51 -10.03 -10.55
C PHE A 348 -8.58 -9.39 -9.66
N SER A 349 -8.95 -8.14 -9.93
CA SER A 349 -9.98 -7.44 -9.16
C SER A 349 -11.33 -8.16 -9.20
N ALA A 350 -11.79 -8.56 -10.40
CA ALA A 350 -13.01 -9.33 -10.56
C ALA A 350 -12.93 -10.67 -9.81
N SER A 351 -11.79 -11.36 -9.86
CA SER A 351 -11.58 -12.60 -9.12
C SER A 351 -11.68 -12.40 -7.62
N ASN A 352 -11.05 -11.36 -7.07
CA ASN A 352 -11.09 -11.10 -5.63
C ASN A 352 -12.50 -10.81 -5.18
N ASN A 353 -13.25 -9.98 -5.90
CA ASN A 353 -14.62 -9.63 -5.55
C ASN A 353 -15.58 -10.84 -5.68
N ALA A 354 -15.40 -11.68 -6.70
CA ALA A 354 -16.17 -12.90 -6.83
C ALA A 354 -15.96 -13.85 -5.64
N ILE A 355 -14.70 -14.06 -5.22
CA ILE A 355 -14.39 -14.88 -4.04
C ILE A 355 -14.92 -14.24 -2.75
N ASP A 356 -14.81 -12.91 -2.64
CA ASP A 356 -15.31 -12.14 -1.50
C ASP A 356 -16.81 -12.31 -1.29
N TYR A 357 -17.55 -12.43 -2.39
CA TYR A 357 -18.99 -12.62 -2.41
C TYR A 357 -19.40 -14.09 -2.21
N LEU A 358 -18.78 -15.02 -2.95
CA LEU A 358 -19.14 -16.44 -2.96
C LEU A 358 -18.74 -17.16 -1.67
N ARG A 359 -17.60 -16.80 -1.06
CA ARG A 359 -17.18 -17.26 0.29
C ARG A 359 -17.12 -18.78 0.42
N GLY A 360 -17.16 -19.27 1.66
CA GLY A 360 -17.30 -20.68 2.01
C GLY A 360 -16.35 -21.58 1.22
N ASP A 361 -16.93 -22.56 0.53
CA ASP A 361 -16.20 -23.53 -0.27
C ASP A 361 -15.33 -22.90 -1.37
N GLU A 362 -15.78 -21.80 -2.00
CA GLU A 362 -15.01 -21.13 -3.04
C GLU A 362 -13.78 -20.41 -2.48
N LEU A 363 -13.91 -19.83 -1.28
CA LEU A 363 -12.75 -19.30 -0.56
C LEU A 363 -11.77 -20.43 -0.20
N ALA A 364 -12.24 -21.57 0.30
CA ALA A 364 -11.39 -22.71 0.62
C ALA A 364 -10.65 -23.26 -0.62
N LYS A 365 -11.34 -23.41 -1.75
CA LYS A 365 -10.73 -23.79 -3.04
C LYS A 365 -9.68 -22.77 -3.47
N ARG A 366 -9.98 -21.46 -3.33
CA ARG A 366 -9.03 -20.38 -3.64
C ARG A 366 -7.80 -20.46 -2.75
N THR A 367 -7.94 -20.70 -1.45
CA THR A 367 -6.81 -20.87 -0.53
C THR A 367 -5.93 -22.05 -0.93
N GLN A 368 -6.52 -23.20 -1.28
CA GLN A 368 -5.76 -24.37 -1.75
C GLN A 368 -5.00 -24.08 -3.05
N LEU A 369 -5.64 -23.41 -4.01
CA LEU A 369 -4.99 -22.98 -5.26
C LEU A 369 -3.80 -22.07 -4.97
N ILE A 370 -3.99 -21.06 -4.12
CA ILE A 370 -2.92 -20.14 -3.73
C ILE A 370 -1.73 -20.89 -3.13
N GLN A 371 -2.00 -21.76 -2.15
CA GLN A 371 -0.95 -22.55 -1.49
C GLN A 371 -0.21 -23.45 -2.48
N ALA A 372 -0.92 -24.07 -3.43
CA ALA A 372 -0.32 -24.92 -4.45
C ALA A 372 0.61 -24.13 -5.40
N GLU A 373 0.18 -22.96 -5.87
CA GLU A 373 0.99 -22.12 -6.76
C GLU A 373 2.19 -21.51 -6.04
N GLU A 374 2.00 -20.97 -4.83
CA GLU A 374 3.09 -20.42 -4.02
C GLU A 374 4.11 -21.50 -3.64
N ALA A 375 3.69 -22.74 -3.37
CA ALA A 375 4.60 -23.85 -3.12
C ALA A 375 5.50 -24.16 -4.34
N LYS A 376 4.96 -24.09 -5.57
CA LYS A 376 5.75 -24.27 -6.80
C LYS A 376 6.80 -23.17 -6.94
N PHE A 377 6.39 -21.90 -6.79
CA PHE A 377 7.31 -20.77 -6.85
C PHE A 377 8.41 -20.85 -5.78
N MET A 378 8.04 -21.21 -4.55
CA MET A 378 8.98 -21.37 -3.44
C MET A 378 10.00 -22.49 -3.68
N LYS A 379 9.58 -23.58 -4.34
CA LYS A 379 10.47 -24.69 -4.71
C LYS A 379 11.49 -24.26 -5.77
N ASP A 380 11.07 -23.47 -6.75
CA ASP A 380 11.92 -23.07 -7.88
C ASP A 380 12.83 -21.86 -7.55
N ARG A 381 12.46 -21.08 -6.52
CA ARG A 381 13.12 -19.86 -6.05
C ARG A 381 14.65 -19.92 -6.09
N ALA A 382 15.25 -20.88 -5.38
CA ALA A 382 16.70 -20.99 -5.26
C ALA A 382 17.40 -21.26 -6.61
N ALA A 383 16.78 -22.02 -7.51
CA ALA A 383 17.33 -22.31 -8.82
C ALA A 383 17.33 -21.07 -9.72
N VAL A 384 16.27 -20.25 -9.65
CA VAL A 384 16.17 -18.98 -10.39
C VAL A 384 17.25 -18.01 -9.92
N THR A 385 17.38 -17.80 -8.60
CA THR A 385 18.40 -16.90 -8.04
C THR A 385 19.81 -17.38 -8.37
N LYS A 386 20.10 -18.69 -8.23
CA LYS A 386 21.40 -19.26 -8.58
C LYS A 386 21.75 -19.03 -10.05
N LYS A 387 20.79 -19.25 -10.96
CA LYS A 387 21.00 -18.99 -12.40
C LYS A 387 21.24 -17.51 -12.67
N ALA A 388 20.44 -16.62 -12.10
CA ALA A 388 20.60 -15.17 -12.27
C ALA A 388 21.96 -14.66 -11.79
N ALA A 389 22.45 -15.19 -10.66
CA ALA A 389 23.75 -14.83 -10.10
C ALA A 389 24.93 -15.19 -11.03
N CYS A 390 24.79 -16.21 -11.88
CA CYS A 390 25.79 -16.58 -12.89
C CYS A 390 25.80 -15.66 -14.13
N LEU A 391 24.72 -14.90 -14.36
CA LEU A 391 24.59 -13.96 -15.48
C LEU A 391 25.05 -12.57 -15.05
N LYS A 392 25.34 -11.67 -16.00
CA LYS A 392 25.72 -10.27 -15.74
C LYS A 392 25.04 -9.31 -16.72
N GLY A 393 24.95 -8.03 -16.32
CA GLY A 393 24.45 -6.94 -17.16
C GLY A 393 23.10 -7.25 -17.81
N GLU A 394 22.96 -6.90 -19.09
CA GLU A 394 21.73 -7.09 -19.87
C GLU A 394 21.26 -8.55 -19.92
N GLU A 395 22.16 -9.53 -19.92
CA GLU A 395 21.79 -10.95 -19.94
C GLU A 395 21.06 -11.34 -18.66
N ARG A 396 21.55 -10.88 -17.49
CA ARG A 396 20.87 -11.08 -16.20
C ARG A 396 19.53 -10.36 -16.19
N THR A 397 19.50 -9.09 -16.56
CA THR A 397 18.28 -8.27 -16.59
C THR A 397 17.23 -8.92 -17.47
N LYS A 398 17.60 -9.38 -18.67
CA LYS A 398 16.69 -10.08 -19.58
C LYS A 398 16.18 -11.39 -18.98
N PHE A 399 17.05 -12.22 -18.41
CA PHE A 399 16.64 -13.48 -17.79
C PHE A 399 15.61 -13.26 -16.66
N LEU A 400 15.88 -12.29 -15.79
CA LEU A 400 15.00 -11.95 -14.67
C LEU A 400 13.69 -11.30 -15.14
N HIS A 401 13.73 -10.45 -16.18
CA HIS A 401 12.54 -9.87 -16.77
C HIS A 401 11.64 -10.94 -17.42
N ASP A 402 12.25 -11.88 -18.15
CA ASP A 402 11.55 -13.02 -18.75
C ASP A 402 10.91 -13.90 -17.65
N TYR A 403 11.58 -14.05 -16.49
CA TYR A 403 11.01 -14.72 -15.32
C TYR A 403 9.82 -13.96 -14.72
N ASN A 404 9.92 -12.63 -14.54
CA ASN A 404 8.82 -11.79 -14.05
C ASN A 404 7.59 -11.94 -14.94
N LYS A 405 7.78 -11.85 -16.26
CA LYS A 405 6.71 -12.04 -17.26
C LYS A 405 6.10 -13.43 -17.16
N LYS A 406 6.93 -14.48 -17.18
CA LYS A 406 6.45 -15.87 -17.12
C LYS A 406 5.62 -16.14 -15.86
N SER A 407 6.07 -15.66 -14.70
CA SER A 407 5.38 -15.87 -13.42
C SER A 407 4.05 -15.13 -13.38
N CYS A 408 4.02 -13.87 -13.84
CA CYS A 408 2.79 -13.09 -13.92
C CYS A 408 1.78 -13.67 -14.92
N ASP A 409 2.23 -14.03 -16.13
CA ASP A 409 1.38 -14.61 -17.18
C ASP A 409 0.79 -15.97 -16.77
N HIS A 410 1.57 -16.77 -16.03
CA HIS A 410 1.12 -18.05 -15.48
C HIS A 410 -0.04 -17.87 -14.51
N VAL A 411 0.12 -16.99 -13.51
CA VAL A 411 -0.93 -16.72 -12.53
C VAL A 411 -2.13 -16.04 -13.18
N LEU A 412 -1.90 -15.12 -14.12
CA LEU A 412 -2.99 -14.49 -14.88
C LEU A 412 -3.87 -15.53 -15.58
N LYS A 413 -3.27 -16.51 -16.28
CA LYS A 413 -4.02 -17.58 -16.95
C LYS A 413 -4.84 -18.43 -15.98
N ILE A 414 -4.28 -18.75 -14.81
CA ILE A 414 -5.00 -19.47 -13.76
C ILE A 414 -6.21 -18.67 -13.30
N VAL A 415 -6.03 -17.37 -13.01
CA VAL A 415 -7.13 -16.52 -12.55
C VAL A 415 -8.17 -16.29 -13.65
N GLN A 416 -7.77 -16.21 -14.92
CA GLN A 416 -8.71 -16.18 -16.05
C GLN A 416 -9.57 -17.45 -16.12
N ALA A 417 -8.96 -18.62 -15.97
CA ALA A 417 -9.69 -19.89 -15.95
C ALA A 417 -10.65 -19.97 -14.75
N GLU A 418 -10.20 -19.54 -13.57
CA GLU A 418 -11.05 -19.46 -12.38
C GLU A 418 -12.20 -18.47 -12.55
N ASN A 419 -11.95 -17.30 -13.14
CA ASN A 419 -13.00 -16.33 -13.42
C ASN A 419 -14.04 -16.90 -14.39
N ALA A 420 -13.63 -17.64 -15.41
CA ALA A 420 -14.58 -18.30 -16.33
C ALA A 420 -15.42 -19.38 -15.62
N ARG A 421 -14.86 -20.06 -14.61
CA ARG A 421 -15.58 -21.04 -13.78
C ARG A 421 -16.56 -20.37 -12.80
N LEU A 422 -16.11 -19.31 -12.12
CA LEU A 422 -16.86 -18.61 -11.09
C LEU A 422 -17.95 -17.69 -11.67
N MET A 423 -17.67 -17.10 -12.83
CA MET A 423 -18.53 -16.12 -13.51
C MET A 423 -18.76 -16.59 -14.96
N PRO A 424 -19.52 -17.70 -15.18
CA PRO A 424 -19.69 -18.30 -16.51
C PRO A 424 -20.53 -17.43 -17.46
N ASN A 425 -21.32 -16.50 -16.91
CA ASN A 425 -22.19 -15.63 -17.68
C ASN A 425 -21.45 -14.39 -18.18
N LYS A 426 -21.58 -14.08 -19.47
CA LYS A 426 -20.97 -12.88 -20.05
C LYS A 426 -21.80 -11.64 -19.72
N VAL A 427 -21.10 -10.62 -19.24
CA VAL A 427 -21.61 -9.27 -19.13
C VAL A 427 -21.64 -8.63 -20.51
N LYS A 428 -22.79 -8.07 -20.91
CA LYS A 428 -22.87 -7.17 -22.06
C LYS A 428 -23.34 -5.80 -21.60
N ILE A 429 -22.47 -4.81 -21.71
CA ILE A 429 -22.85 -3.40 -21.52
C ILE A 429 -23.58 -2.99 -22.81
N LEU A 430 -24.89 -2.73 -22.70
CA LEU A 430 -25.76 -2.40 -23.83
C LEU A 430 -25.85 -0.89 -24.08
N ALA A 431 -25.23 -0.07 -23.22
CA ALA A 431 -25.23 1.38 -23.31
C ALA A 431 -23.87 1.90 -23.81
N ASP A 432 -23.90 2.83 -24.76
CA ASP A 432 -22.69 3.46 -25.31
C ASP A 432 -22.03 4.44 -24.32
N VAL A 433 -22.79 4.92 -23.32
CA VAL A 433 -22.32 5.80 -22.24
C VAL A 433 -23.06 5.45 -20.94
N VAL A 434 -22.33 5.06 -19.90
CA VAL A 434 -22.86 4.96 -18.54
C VAL A 434 -22.65 6.31 -17.87
N LYS A 435 -23.71 7.13 -17.80
CA LYS A 435 -23.66 8.38 -17.03
C LYS A 435 -24.08 8.11 -15.61
N VAL A 436 -23.47 8.87 -14.74
CA VAL A 436 -23.78 8.91 -13.34
C VAL A 436 -23.83 10.43 -12.99
N ASP A 437 -24.56 10.94 -11.99
CA ASP A 437 -24.67 12.42 -11.74
C ASP A 437 -24.41 12.91 -10.31
N GLY A 438 -24.14 14.21 -10.21
CA GLY A 438 -24.89 15.01 -9.24
C GLY A 438 -24.44 14.99 -7.78
N ARG A 439 -24.91 14.05 -6.94
CA ARG A 439 -24.62 14.01 -5.48
C ARG A 439 -24.96 12.65 -4.83
N ARG A 440 -23.90 11.95 -4.40
CA ARG A 440 -23.75 11.03 -3.25
C ARG A 440 -24.93 10.10 -2.92
N TYR A 441 -25.14 9.07 -3.73
CA TYR A 441 -25.03 7.65 -3.34
C TYR A 441 -24.76 6.88 -4.63
N ALA A 442 -23.67 6.09 -4.65
CA ALA A 442 -23.32 5.26 -5.81
C ALA A 442 -24.28 4.06 -5.87
N TYR A 443 -24.75 3.68 -7.05
CA TYR A 443 -25.27 2.34 -7.27
C TYR A 443 -24.41 1.61 -8.30
N ASP A 444 -24.15 0.35 -7.97
CA ASP A 444 -23.08 -0.49 -8.46
C ASP A 444 -23.49 -1.35 -9.65
N VAL A 445 -22.55 -1.63 -10.55
CA VAL A 445 -22.67 -2.71 -11.54
C VAL A 445 -21.64 -3.78 -11.20
N PHE A 446 -22.03 -4.69 -10.32
CA PHE A 446 -21.45 -6.03 -10.24
C PHE A 446 -22.34 -6.99 -11.01
N LEU A 447 -21.81 -7.60 -12.07
CA LEU A 447 -22.45 -8.79 -12.63
C LEU A 447 -21.94 -10.01 -11.90
N ALA A 448 -22.70 -10.37 -10.89
CA ALA A 448 -22.94 -11.77 -10.58
C ALA A 448 -24.43 -11.90 -10.29
N TRP A 449 -25.08 -12.76 -11.08
CA TRP A 449 -26.36 -13.44 -10.83
C TRP A 449 -27.49 -13.18 -11.83
N ASP A 450 -28.28 -14.23 -11.97
CA ASP A 450 -29.20 -14.62 -13.03
C ASP A 450 -30.15 -13.49 -13.50
N LEU A 451 -29.72 -12.80 -14.55
CA LEU A 451 -30.47 -11.73 -15.20
C LEU A 451 -31.91 -12.15 -15.61
N PRO A 452 -32.17 -13.39 -16.09
CA PRO A 452 -33.53 -13.91 -16.28
C PRO A 452 -34.44 -13.84 -15.05
N ALA A 453 -34.02 -14.37 -13.89
CA ALA A 453 -34.85 -14.40 -12.68
C ALA A 453 -35.12 -12.99 -12.11
N VAL A 454 -34.13 -12.09 -12.22
CA VAL A 454 -34.28 -10.67 -11.81
C VAL A 454 -35.16 -9.90 -12.78
N LEU A 455 -35.09 -10.16 -14.09
CA LEU A 455 -35.93 -9.53 -15.10
C LEU A 455 -37.38 -10.05 -15.07
N GLU A 456 -37.61 -11.32 -14.71
CA GLU A 456 -38.94 -11.91 -14.57
C GLU A 456 -39.65 -11.32 -13.32
N ALA A 457 -38.95 -11.25 -12.19
CA ALA A 457 -39.46 -10.60 -10.98
C ALA A 457 -39.67 -9.08 -11.17
N ALA A 458 -38.80 -8.40 -11.93
CA ALA A 458 -38.98 -6.99 -12.27
C ALA A 458 -40.10 -6.74 -13.29
N ARG A 459 -40.37 -7.69 -14.21
CA ARG A 459 -41.51 -7.63 -15.13
C ARG A 459 -42.83 -7.82 -14.40
N GLU A 460 -42.94 -8.84 -13.55
CA GLU A 460 -44.16 -9.09 -12.75
C GLU A 460 -44.45 -7.95 -11.77
N PHE A 461 -43.42 -7.27 -11.26
CA PHE A 461 -43.58 -6.13 -10.35
C PHE A 461 -43.93 -4.81 -11.08
N ALA A 462 -43.54 -4.66 -12.35
CA ALA A 462 -43.71 -3.43 -13.14
C ALA A 462 -44.99 -3.39 -14.00
N GLU A 463 -45.74 -4.49 -14.09
CA GLU A 463 -47.06 -4.46 -14.75
C GLU A 463 -48.06 -3.67 -13.90
N GLY A 464 -48.20 -2.38 -14.21
CA GLY A 464 -49.30 -1.52 -13.75
C GLY A 464 -48.97 -0.48 -12.69
N ARG A 465 -47.68 -0.20 -12.40
CA ARG A 465 -47.27 0.79 -11.39
C ARG A 465 -46.30 1.84 -11.94
N ASP A 466 -46.68 3.11 -11.84
CA ASP A 466 -45.93 4.29 -12.32
C ASP A 466 -44.96 4.88 -11.27
N ASP A 467 -44.79 4.20 -10.12
CA ASP A 467 -43.90 4.59 -9.04
C ASP A 467 -42.61 3.74 -8.98
N VAL A 468 -41.50 4.45 -8.75
CA VAL A 468 -40.10 4.02 -8.87
C VAL A 468 -39.74 2.89 -7.90
N LEU A 469 -38.98 1.91 -8.37
CA LEU A 469 -38.42 0.80 -7.59
C LEU A 469 -36.96 1.12 -7.21
N GLU A 470 -36.67 1.28 -5.92
CA GLU A 470 -35.29 1.31 -5.39
C GLU A 470 -34.75 -0.12 -5.26
N LEU A 471 -33.62 -0.40 -5.90
CA LEU A 471 -32.80 -1.59 -5.66
C LEU A 471 -31.36 -1.13 -5.46
N GLY A 472 -30.84 -1.31 -4.25
CA GLY A 472 -29.48 -0.96 -3.88
C GLY A 472 -28.60 -2.18 -3.64
N PHE A 473 -27.38 -2.16 -4.17
CA PHE A 473 -26.31 -3.12 -3.85
C PHE A 473 -24.94 -2.41 -3.90
N HIS A 474 -23.99 -2.92 -3.08
CA HIS A 474 -22.77 -2.30 -2.54
C HIS A 474 -21.45 -2.97 -3.05
N SER A 475 -20.43 -2.21 -3.49
CA SER A 475 -19.04 -2.20 -2.94
C SER A 475 -18.01 -1.36 -3.74
N LEU A 476 -16.89 -1.10 -3.05
CA LEU A 476 -15.60 -0.49 -3.47
C LEU A 476 -15.58 1.05 -3.51
N TRP A 477 -14.58 1.63 -2.82
CA TRP A 477 -14.31 3.08 -2.66
C TRP A 477 -15.08 3.79 -1.55
N ARG A 478 -14.56 3.70 -0.32
CA ARG A 478 -15.06 4.52 0.81
C ARG A 478 -14.57 5.97 0.81
N GLU A 479 -13.80 6.42 -0.20
CA GLU A 479 -13.24 7.78 -0.23
C GLU A 479 -13.36 8.58 -1.55
N ALA A 480 -14.02 8.05 -2.59
CA ALA A 480 -14.28 8.84 -3.81
C ALA A 480 -15.75 8.68 -4.21
N GLY A 481 -16.51 9.76 -4.07
CA GLY A 481 -17.97 9.76 -4.01
C GLY A 481 -18.73 9.25 -5.25
N GLY A 482 -19.91 8.70 -4.97
CA GLY A 482 -20.92 8.22 -5.91
C GLY A 482 -21.81 9.29 -6.59
N LEU A 483 -22.75 8.83 -7.41
CA LEU A 483 -23.13 9.46 -8.68
C LEU A 483 -24.57 8.92 -9.09
N SER A 484 -25.58 9.77 -9.42
CA SER A 484 -26.92 9.54 -10.10
C SER A 484 -27.72 10.84 -10.49
N ILE A 485 -28.46 10.86 -11.64
CA ILE A 485 -29.09 12.02 -12.40
C ILE A 485 -30.57 12.33 -12.07
N ARG A 486 -30.98 13.62 -12.06
CA ARG A 486 -32.39 14.11 -12.13
C ARG A 486 -32.77 14.74 -13.49
N LYS A 487 -34.09 14.71 -13.81
CA LYS A 487 -34.74 15.10 -15.10
C LYS A 487 -34.34 16.49 -15.65
N PRO A 488 -34.34 16.67 -16.99
CA PRO A 488 -34.32 17.99 -17.60
C PRO A 488 -35.66 18.71 -17.36
N GLU A 489 -35.60 19.99 -16.97
CA GLU A 489 -36.75 20.89 -17.04
C GLU A 489 -37.15 21.07 -18.52
N LYS A 490 -38.45 20.93 -18.80
CA LYS A 490 -39.01 21.15 -20.14
C LYS A 490 -39.00 22.64 -20.48
N ALA A 491 -38.55 22.97 -21.67
CA ALA A 491 -38.92 24.21 -22.36
C ALA A 491 -40.40 24.18 -22.78
#